data_AF-A0A8J9RI53-F1
#
_entry.id   AF-A0A8J9RI53-F1
#
_cell.length_a   1.000
_cell.length_b   1.000
_cell.length_c   1.000
_cell.angle_alpha   90.00
_cell.angle_beta   90.00
_cell.angle_gamma   90.00
#
_symmetry.space_group_name_H-M   'P 1'
#
loop_
_entity.id
_entity.type
_entity.pdbx_description
1 polymer ?
#
loop_
_entity_poly.entity_id
_entity_poly.type
_entity_poly.pdbx_seq_one_letter_code
_entity_poly.pdbx_strand_id
1 'polypeptide(L)'
;MVTGQKRDTQYLEALLTKRIEFVKKFKCDLSANDCATAQTVAAYSDLVEEILTDIAVQTHRSIRTGTVSKESLPKTCKVASSTDQKPPPPLPPGKAGKGVLVDVFGQVLTQQPRDEVTCVHCGRRIAASRFAPHLEKCLGKGRNASRRRASNT
;
A
#
# COMPACT_ATOMS: atom_id res chain seq x y z
N MET A 1 -21.90 66.20 8.47
CA MET A 1 -21.07 65.04 8.06
C MET A 1 -20.74 64.08 9.21
N VAL A 2 -20.61 64.55 10.47
CA VAL A 2 -20.24 63.72 11.63
C VAL A 2 -21.30 62.68 12.07
N THR A 3 -22.59 62.92 11.80
CA THR A 3 -23.70 62.04 12.19
C THR A 3 -23.88 60.80 11.29
N GLY A 4 -23.32 60.80 10.08
CA GLY A 4 -23.29 59.62 9.21
C GLY A 4 -22.30 58.58 9.73
N GLN A 5 -21.08 59.02 9.98
CA GLN A 5 -19.97 58.18 10.44
C GLN A 5 -20.25 57.50 11.78
N LYS A 6 -20.96 58.17 12.71
CA LYS A 6 -21.38 57.57 14.00
C LYS A 6 -22.44 56.47 13.85
N ARG A 7 -23.31 56.57 12.84
CA ARG A 7 -24.33 55.54 12.57
C ARG A 7 -23.71 54.31 11.89
N ASP A 8 -22.74 54.54 11.01
CA ASP A 8 -22.00 53.46 10.35
C ASP A 8 -21.15 52.67 11.35
N THR A 9 -20.50 53.36 12.31
CA THR A 9 -19.76 52.68 13.38
C THR A 9 -20.68 51.87 14.30
N GLN A 10 -21.84 52.40 14.68
CA GLN A 10 -22.82 51.68 15.49
C GLN A 10 -23.38 50.44 14.77
N TYR A 11 -23.62 50.54 13.46
CA TYR A 11 -24.05 49.40 12.65
C TYR A 11 -22.98 48.30 12.59
N LEU A 12 -21.72 48.68 12.38
CA LEU A 12 -20.60 47.74 12.36
C LEU A 12 -20.39 47.07 13.72
N GLU A 13 -20.47 47.83 14.82
CA GLU A 13 -20.40 47.28 16.18
C GLU A 13 -21.51 46.27 16.46
N ALA A 14 -22.76 46.59 16.06
CA ALA A 14 -23.88 45.67 16.18
C ALA A 14 -23.69 44.39 15.34
N LEU A 15 -23.16 44.52 14.12
CA LEU A 15 -22.89 43.39 13.24
C LEU A 15 -21.76 42.50 13.80
N LEU A 16 -20.69 43.11 14.29
CA LEU A 16 -19.58 42.42 14.96
C LEU A 16 -20.08 41.66 16.19
N THR A 17 -20.92 42.29 17.01
CA THR A 17 -21.51 41.67 18.20
C THR A 17 -22.31 40.42 17.83
N LYS A 18 -23.18 40.51 16.81
CA LYS A 18 -23.94 39.35 16.30
C LYS A 18 -23.04 38.22 15.80
N ARG A 19 -21.96 38.54 15.07
CA ARG A 19 -20.99 37.54 14.58
C ARG A 19 -20.26 36.86 15.75
N ILE A 20 -19.85 37.62 16.75
CA ILE A 20 -19.18 37.09 17.95
C ILE A 20 -20.13 36.18 18.74
N GLU A 21 -21.38 36.60 18.92
CA GLU A 21 -22.41 35.78 19.57
C GLU A 21 -22.65 34.48 18.82
N PHE A 22 -22.75 34.53 17.49
CA PHE A 22 -22.87 33.34 16.66
C PHE A 22 -21.67 32.38 16.87
N VAL A 23 -20.44 32.90 16.82
CA VAL A 23 -19.23 32.08 17.05
C VAL A 23 -19.21 31.49 18.47
N LYS A 24 -19.63 32.25 19.48
CA LYS A 24 -19.74 31.74 20.87
C LYS A 24 -20.76 30.60 20.96
N LYS A 25 -21.94 30.79 20.37
CA LYS A 25 -22.98 29.75 20.32
C LYS A 25 -22.48 28.51 19.59
N PHE A 26 -21.88 28.68 18.41
CA PHE A 26 -21.30 27.59 17.63
C PHE A 26 -20.23 26.83 18.42
N LYS A 27 -19.38 27.53 19.17
CA LYS A 27 -18.40 26.89 20.06
C LYS A 27 -19.07 26.07 21.17
N CYS A 28 -20.15 26.58 21.77
CA CYS A 28 -20.92 25.81 22.74
C CYS A 28 -21.55 24.56 22.10
N ASP A 29 -22.12 24.70 20.91
CA ASP A 29 -22.71 23.59 20.16
C ASP A 29 -21.66 22.51 19.82
N LEU A 30 -20.42 22.91 19.51
CA LEU A 30 -19.30 22.00 19.29
C LEU A 30 -18.80 21.30 20.57
N SER A 31 -18.99 21.89 21.74
CA SER A 31 -18.59 21.28 23.01
C SER A 31 -19.54 20.18 23.50
N ALA A 32 -20.75 20.10 22.93
CA ALA A 32 -21.73 19.09 23.24
C ALA A 32 -21.65 17.94 22.22
N ASN A 33 -21.29 16.74 22.66
CA ASN A 33 -21.10 15.57 21.78
C ASN A 33 -22.40 15.06 21.13
N ASP A 34 -23.56 15.39 21.69
CA ASP A 34 -24.87 14.95 21.20
C ASP A 34 -25.53 15.94 20.23
N CYS A 35 -24.85 17.05 19.91
CA CYS A 35 -25.36 18.05 18.98
C CYS A 35 -25.05 17.66 17.53
N ALA A 36 -26.04 17.78 16.64
CA ALA A 36 -25.89 17.51 15.21
C ALA A 36 -24.74 18.31 14.57
N THR A 37 -24.48 19.53 15.03
CA THR A 37 -23.37 20.37 14.55
C THR A 37 -22.01 19.78 14.93
N ALA A 38 -21.85 19.28 16.15
CA ALA A 38 -20.61 18.62 16.57
C ALA A 38 -20.38 17.32 15.80
N GLN A 39 -21.44 16.51 15.65
CA GLN A 39 -21.38 15.23 14.94
C GLN A 39 -21.07 15.40 13.45
N THR A 40 -21.68 16.41 12.80
CA THR A 40 -21.39 16.70 11.39
C THR A 40 -19.95 17.15 11.19
N VAL A 41 -19.45 18.07 12.03
CA VAL A 41 -18.04 18.50 11.95
C VAL A 41 -17.10 17.33 12.19
N ALA A 42 -17.36 16.49 13.20
CA ALA A 42 -16.56 15.28 13.46
C ALA A 42 -16.55 14.33 12.26
N ALA A 43 -17.72 14.03 11.67
CA ALA A 43 -17.79 13.16 10.50
C ALA A 43 -17.01 13.72 9.30
N TYR A 44 -17.09 15.04 9.05
CA TYR A 44 -16.29 15.65 8.00
C TYR A 44 -14.78 15.62 8.30
N SER A 45 -14.39 15.81 9.55
CA SER A 45 -12.99 15.66 9.98
C SER A 45 -12.48 14.24 9.75
N ASP A 46 -13.24 13.22 10.15
CA ASP A 46 -12.89 11.82 9.96
C ASP A 46 -12.71 11.48 8.47
N LEU A 47 -13.62 11.93 7.61
CA LEU A 47 -13.52 11.74 6.15
C LEU A 47 -12.27 12.40 5.57
N VAL A 48 -11.93 13.60 6.03
CA VAL A 48 -10.72 14.30 5.58
C VAL A 48 -9.46 13.56 6.05
N GLU A 49 -9.44 13.07 7.29
CA GLU A 49 -8.32 12.30 7.82
C GLU A 49 -8.12 10.97 7.09
N GLU A 50 -9.20 10.27 6.72
CA GLU A 50 -9.14 9.05 5.91
C GLU A 50 -8.53 9.34 4.53
N ILE A 51 -9.04 10.36 3.82
CA ILE A 51 -8.52 10.76 2.51
C ILE A 51 -7.05 11.18 2.59
N LEU A 52 -6.68 11.94 3.62
CA LEU A 52 -5.29 12.36 3.84
C LEU A 52 -4.37 11.16 4.08
N THR A 53 -4.83 10.20 4.88
CA THR A 53 -4.08 8.98 5.17
C THR A 53 -3.88 8.14 3.91
N ASP A 54 -4.91 7.99 3.09
CA ASP A 54 -4.83 7.29 1.81
C ASP A 54 -3.82 7.93 0.86
N ILE A 55 -3.88 9.26 0.70
CA ILE A 55 -2.93 9.99 -0.14
C ILE A 55 -1.50 9.85 0.40
N ALA A 56 -1.32 9.93 1.72
CA ALA A 56 -0.02 9.79 2.36
C ALA A 56 0.58 8.39 2.13
N VAL A 57 -0.22 7.33 2.32
CA VAL A 57 0.22 5.93 2.11
C VAL A 57 0.50 5.66 0.64
N GLN A 58 -0.36 6.11 -0.28
CA GLN A 58 -0.14 5.97 -1.73
C GLN A 58 1.13 6.68 -2.17
N THR A 59 1.37 7.90 -1.68
CA THR A 59 2.58 8.67 -1.99
C THR A 59 3.82 7.99 -1.43
N HIS A 60 3.79 7.58 -0.16
CA HIS A 60 4.90 6.86 0.47
C HIS A 60 5.23 5.55 -0.27
N ARG A 61 4.20 4.76 -0.62
CA ARG A 61 4.35 3.54 -1.42
C ARG A 61 4.96 3.84 -2.78
N SER A 62 4.45 4.85 -3.48
CA SER A 62 4.91 5.21 -4.83
C SER A 62 6.39 5.62 -4.85
N ILE A 63 6.82 6.38 -3.84
CA ILE A 63 8.23 6.76 -3.65
C ILE A 63 9.08 5.53 -3.34
N ARG A 64 8.61 4.64 -2.45
CA ARG A 64 9.36 3.47 -2.00
C ARG A 64 9.47 2.38 -3.08
N THR A 65 8.47 2.23 -3.94
CA THR A 65 8.48 1.28 -5.07
C THR A 65 9.11 1.88 -6.33
N GLY A 66 9.41 3.19 -6.34
CA GLY A 66 10.03 3.86 -7.48
C GLY A 66 9.10 4.03 -8.68
N THR A 67 7.78 3.99 -8.48
CA THR A 67 6.77 4.22 -9.53
C THR A 67 6.62 5.70 -9.90
N VAL A 68 7.08 6.60 -9.03
CA VAL A 68 7.11 8.06 -9.25
C VAL A 68 8.54 8.56 -9.04
N SER A 69 9.07 9.33 -10.01
CA SER A 69 10.42 9.89 -9.95
C SER A 69 10.52 10.98 -8.88
N LYS A 70 11.62 11.00 -8.12
CA LYS A 70 11.85 11.94 -7.01
C LYS A 70 11.89 13.41 -7.45
N GLU A 71 12.05 13.70 -8.76
CA GLU A 71 12.05 15.07 -9.31
C GLU A 71 10.71 15.81 -9.19
N SER A 72 9.57 15.13 -9.04
CA SER A 72 8.26 15.79 -8.99
C SER A 72 7.81 16.23 -7.59
N LEU A 73 8.61 15.98 -6.55
CA LEU A 73 8.22 16.22 -5.15
C LEU A 73 8.82 17.52 -4.58
N PRO A 74 8.08 18.24 -3.72
CA PRO A 74 8.60 19.42 -3.04
C PRO A 74 9.80 19.07 -2.14
N LYS A 75 10.85 19.91 -2.20
CA LYS A 75 12.18 19.73 -1.59
C LYS A 75 12.20 19.58 -0.05
N THR A 76 11.06 19.73 0.62
CA THR A 76 10.95 19.73 2.09
C THR A 76 10.71 18.34 2.69
N CYS A 77 10.31 17.34 1.89
CA CYS A 77 10.17 15.97 2.35
C CYS A 77 11.54 15.28 2.39
N LYS A 78 12.38 15.63 3.37
CA LYS A 78 13.50 14.76 3.77
C LYS A 78 12.91 13.55 4.48
N VAL A 79 12.49 12.55 3.70
CA VAL A 79 12.12 11.24 4.23
C VAL A 79 13.36 10.73 4.96
N ALA A 80 13.29 10.69 6.30
CA ALA A 80 14.31 10.04 7.11
C ALA A 80 14.36 8.59 6.65
N SER A 81 15.36 8.28 5.83
CA SER A 81 15.69 6.94 5.38
C SER A 81 16.33 6.18 6.53
N SER A 82 15.58 5.96 7.62
CA SER A 82 15.93 5.00 8.66
C SER A 82 15.37 3.64 8.25
N THR A 83 15.95 3.09 7.18
CA THR A 83 16.13 1.67 6.87
C THR A 83 16.50 1.60 5.41
N ASP A 84 17.65 0.99 5.19
CA ASP A 84 18.39 0.74 3.95
C ASP A 84 17.63 -0.23 3.03
N GLN A 85 16.36 0.05 2.74
CA GLN A 85 15.56 -0.78 1.83
C GLN A 85 15.50 -0.10 0.47
N LYS A 86 16.52 -0.43 -0.33
CA LYS A 86 16.54 -0.25 -1.79
C LYS A 86 15.19 -0.72 -2.37
N PRO A 87 14.50 0.10 -3.19
CA PRO A 87 13.29 -0.32 -3.89
C PRO A 87 13.57 -1.65 -4.61
N PRO A 88 12.69 -2.65 -4.51
CA PRO A 88 12.86 -3.87 -5.27
C PRO A 88 12.92 -3.48 -6.76
N PRO A 89 13.96 -3.91 -7.50
CA PRO A 89 14.07 -3.57 -8.91
C PRO A 89 12.82 -4.04 -9.66
N PRO A 90 12.34 -3.29 -10.66
CA PRO A 90 11.28 -3.77 -11.53
C PRO A 90 11.73 -5.12 -12.09
N LEU A 91 10.87 -6.12 -11.97
CA LEU A 91 11.13 -7.44 -12.56
C LEU A 91 11.56 -7.22 -14.02
N PRO A 92 12.77 -7.64 -14.41
CA PRO A 92 13.19 -7.50 -15.79
C PRO A 92 12.18 -8.27 -16.65
N PRO A 93 11.66 -7.68 -17.75
CA PRO A 93 10.89 -8.44 -18.71
C PRO A 93 11.78 -9.59 -19.14
N GLY A 94 11.32 -10.82 -18.90
CA GLY A 94 12.06 -12.05 -19.14
C GLY A 94 12.55 -12.12 -20.59
N LYS A 95 13.72 -11.57 -20.85
CA LYS A 95 14.49 -11.90 -22.05
C LYS A 95 15.21 -13.18 -21.71
N ALA A 96 14.74 -14.26 -22.33
CA ALA A 96 15.44 -15.53 -22.41
C ALA A 96 16.82 -15.29 -23.06
N GLY A 97 17.82 -14.97 -22.24
CA GLY A 97 19.15 -14.63 -22.73
C GLY A 97 20.12 -14.47 -21.58
N LYS A 98 20.81 -15.57 -21.22
CA LYS A 98 22.13 -15.65 -20.55
C LYS A 98 22.46 -14.56 -19.51
N GLY A 99 21.48 -14.07 -18.77
CA GLY A 99 21.65 -13.11 -17.69
C GLY A 99 21.56 -13.80 -16.34
N VAL A 100 22.42 -13.40 -15.41
CA VAL A 100 22.33 -13.77 -14.00
C VAL A 100 20.98 -13.24 -13.48
N LEU A 101 20.06 -14.15 -13.13
CA LEU A 101 18.75 -13.78 -12.61
C LEU A 101 18.92 -13.46 -11.12
N VAL A 102 18.56 -12.26 -10.70
CA VAL A 102 18.72 -11.79 -9.32
C VAL A 102 17.33 -11.59 -8.73
N ASP A 103 17.07 -12.21 -7.58
CA ASP A 103 15.80 -12.07 -6.86
C ASP A 103 15.67 -10.67 -6.22
N VAL A 104 14.47 -10.32 -5.76
CA VAL A 104 14.10 -9.10 -5.02
C VAL A 104 15.06 -8.84 -3.84
N PHE A 105 15.60 -9.90 -3.23
CA PHE A 105 16.58 -9.82 -2.13
C PHE A 105 18.05 -9.72 -2.56
N GLY A 106 18.34 -9.55 -3.86
CA GLY A 106 19.71 -9.49 -4.36
C GLY A 106 20.42 -10.85 -4.44
N GLN A 107 19.72 -11.95 -4.17
CA GLN A 107 20.28 -13.29 -4.29
C GLN A 107 20.37 -13.69 -5.76
N VAL A 108 21.56 -14.15 -6.17
CA VAL A 108 21.77 -14.71 -7.50
C VAL A 108 21.07 -16.06 -7.58
N LEU A 109 19.98 -16.13 -8.34
CA LEU A 109 19.30 -17.38 -8.62
C LEU A 109 20.17 -18.18 -9.59
N THR A 110 20.67 -19.30 -9.11
CA THR A 110 21.31 -20.29 -9.97
C THR A 110 20.28 -20.87 -10.92
N GLN A 111 20.61 -20.96 -12.21
CA GLN A 111 19.74 -21.47 -13.27
C GLN A 111 19.13 -22.85 -12.97
N GLN A 112 19.75 -23.63 -12.07
CA GLN A 112 19.23 -24.91 -11.62
C GLN A 112 19.16 -24.95 -10.08
N PRO A 113 17.95 -25.08 -9.50
CA PRO A 113 17.78 -25.29 -8.07
C PRO A 113 18.51 -26.56 -7.63
N ARG A 114 19.48 -26.41 -6.72
CA ARG A 114 20.23 -27.52 -6.10
C ARG A 114 19.56 -28.08 -4.85
N ASP A 115 18.47 -27.48 -4.42
CA ASP A 115 17.77 -27.86 -3.21
C ASP A 115 17.17 -29.26 -3.34
N GLU A 116 17.33 -30.07 -2.30
CA GLU A 116 16.71 -31.38 -2.19
C GLU A 116 15.44 -31.29 -1.35
N VAL A 117 14.35 -31.84 -1.88
CA VAL A 117 13.04 -31.88 -1.23
C VAL A 117 12.66 -33.33 -0.95
N THR A 118 12.11 -33.59 0.23
CA THR A 118 11.62 -34.93 0.58
C THR A 118 10.17 -35.06 0.13
N CYS A 119 9.87 -36.07 -0.70
CA CYS A 119 8.51 -36.33 -1.15
C CYS A 119 7.65 -36.86 0.00
N VAL A 120 6.56 -36.16 0.33
CA VAL A 120 5.61 -36.55 1.39
C VAL A 120 4.85 -37.84 1.10
N HIS A 121 4.82 -38.31 -0.15
CA HIS A 121 4.09 -39.52 -0.55
C HIS A 121 4.93 -40.80 -0.54
N CYS A 122 6.24 -40.69 -0.78
CA CYS A 122 7.12 -41.87 -0.85
C CYS A 122 8.38 -41.77 0.03
N GLY A 123 8.57 -40.67 0.74
CA GLY A 123 9.72 -40.42 1.62
C GLY A 123 11.07 -40.25 0.92
N ARG A 124 11.13 -40.30 -0.41
CA ARG A 124 12.39 -40.16 -1.15
C ARG A 124 12.85 -38.70 -1.21
N ARG A 125 14.16 -38.49 -1.05
CA ARG A 125 14.84 -37.21 -1.32
C ARG A 125 15.03 -37.02 -2.82
N ILE A 126 14.60 -35.88 -3.33
CA ILE A 126 14.56 -35.58 -4.77
C ILE A 126 14.97 -34.14 -5.00
N ALA A 127 15.86 -33.90 -5.96
CA ALA A 127 16.21 -32.55 -6.37
C ALA A 127 14.96 -31.76 -6.79
N ALA A 128 14.82 -30.51 -6.32
CA ALA A 128 13.68 -29.65 -6.60
C ALA A 128 13.38 -29.52 -8.11
N SER A 129 14.43 -29.45 -8.93
CA SER A 129 14.33 -29.44 -10.40
C SER A 129 13.64 -30.65 -11.02
N ARG A 130 13.57 -31.79 -10.33
CA ARG A 130 12.97 -33.06 -10.80
C ARG A 130 11.72 -33.46 -10.01
N PHE A 131 11.20 -32.58 -9.15
CA PHE A 131 10.07 -32.90 -8.30
C PHE A 131 8.76 -33.09 -9.09
N ALA A 132 8.50 -32.26 -10.10
CA ALA A 132 7.33 -32.40 -10.98
C ALA A 132 7.27 -33.75 -11.74
N PRO A 133 8.31 -34.17 -12.51
CA PRO A 133 8.29 -35.48 -13.17
C PRO A 133 8.32 -36.65 -12.18
N HIS A 134 8.75 -36.43 -10.93
CA HIS A 134 8.57 -37.41 -9.87
C HIS A 134 7.10 -37.55 -9.46
N LEU A 135 6.39 -36.44 -9.19
CA LEU A 135 4.98 -36.48 -8.77
C LEU A 135 4.08 -37.19 -9.79
N GLU A 136 4.35 -37.00 -11.09
CA GLU A 136 3.64 -37.73 -12.15
C GLU A 136 3.73 -39.25 -12.00
N LYS A 137 4.89 -39.76 -11.58
CA LYS A 137 5.12 -41.20 -11.34
C LYS A 137 4.66 -41.63 -9.95
N CYS A 138 4.94 -40.81 -8.94
CA CYS A 138 4.67 -41.11 -7.53
C CYS A 138 3.18 -41.12 -7.21
N LEU A 139 2.41 -40.21 -7.83
CA LEU A 139 0.96 -40.12 -7.69
C LEU A 139 0.22 -40.91 -8.78
N GLY A 140 0.93 -41.56 -9.70
CA GLY A 140 0.32 -42.33 -10.79
C GLY A 140 -0.49 -41.51 -11.80
N LYS A 141 -0.34 -40.17 -11.81
CA LYS A 141 -1.07 -39.25 -12.72
C LYS A 141 -0.35 -38.98 -14.04
N GLY A 142 0.81 -39.59 -14.28
CA GLY A 142 1.58 -39.44 -15.52
C GLY A 142 0.98 -40.21 -16.70
N ARG A 143 1.17 -39.69 -17.91
CA ARG A 143 0.70 -40.28 -19.19
C ARG A 143 1.24 -41.70 -19.49
N ASN A 144 2.16 -42.23 -18.68
CA ASN A 144 2.71 -43.59 -18.76
C ASN A 144 2.11 -44.58 -17.74
N ALA A 145 1.25 -44.13 -16.81
CA ALA A 145 0.64 -45.02 -15.81
C ALA A 145 -0.35 -46.01 -16.43
N SER A 146 -1.06 -45.61 -17.50
CA SER A 146 -1.94 -46.52 -18.27
C SER A 146 -1.15 -47.60 -19.01
N ARG A 147 0.04 -47.28 -19.54
CA ARG A 147 0.88 -48.22 -20.31
C ARG A 147 1.55 -49.29 -19.47
N ARG A 148 1.79 -49.06 -18.17
CA ARG A 148 2.39 -50.06 -17.26
C ARG A 148 1.46 -51.20 -16.85
N ARG A 149 0.14 -51.09 -17.11
CA ARG A 149 -0.81 -52.19 -16.90
C ARG A 149 -0.93 -53.15 -18.10
N ALA A 150 -0.29 -52.86 -19.23
CA ALA A 150 -0.42 -53.64 -20.47
C ALA A 150 0.81 -54.50 -20.82
N SER A 151 1.80 -54.64 -19.93
CA SER A 151 3.02 -55.43 -20.19
C SER A 151 3.22 -56.58 -19.21
N ASN A 152 2.15 -57.10 -18.59
CA ASN A 152 2.24 -58.29 -17.74
C ASN A 152 0.94 -59.12 -17.77
N THR A 153 0.52 -59.46 -18.99
CA THR A 153 -0.32 -60.63 -19.34
C THR A 153 0.13 -61.11 -20.70
#